data_AF-A0A7W5ES66-F1
#
_entry.id   AF-A0A7W5ES66-F1
#
_cell.length_a   1.000
_cell.length_b   1.000
_cell.length_c   1.000
_cell.angle_alpha   90.00
_cell.angle_beta   90.00
_cell.angle_gamma   90.00
#
_symmetry.space_group_name_H-M   'P 1'
#
loop_
_entity.id
_entity.type
_entity.pdbx_description
1 polymer ?
#
loop_
_entity_poly.entity_id
_entity_poly.type
_entity_poly.pdbx_seq_one_letter_code
_entity_poly.pdbx_strand_id
1 'polypeptide(L)'
;MNIGTPLAPRWRHVHADWWRDNRGNDIHRVEIDDDALYHCHLAGSRLPWNAVARSLDEAMAVVDEGPNAPAPRHTSREKPGTGTDHVV
;
A
#
# COMPACT_ATOMS: atom_id res chain seq x y z
N MET A 1 5.79 20.54 -8.92
CA MET A 1 4.60 20.43 -8.05
C MET A 1 4.01 19.05 -8.27
N ASN A 2 4.16 18.15 -7.30
CA ASN A 2 3.69 16.77 -7.42
C ASN A 2 2.20 16.77 -7.06
N ILE A 3 1.33 16.52 -8.04
CA ILE A 3 -0.10 16.34 -7.81
C ILE A 3 -0.26 14.92 -7.25
N GLY A 4 -0.02 14.79 -5.95
CA GLY A 4 -0.37 13.58 -5.21
C GLY A 4 -1.87 13.39 -5.30
N THR A 5 -2.30 12.15 -5.55
CA THR A 5 -3.70 11.71 -5.51
C THR A 5 -4.42 12.37 -4.34
N PRO A 6 -5.66 12.90 -4.53
CA PRO A 6 -6.40 13.48 -3.43
C PRO A 6 -6.50 12.46 -2.29
N LEU A 7 -5.85 12.77 -1.17
CA LEU A 7 -6.02 12.06 0.08
C LEU A 7 -7.51 11.87 0.32
N ALA A 8 -7.98 10.62 0.46
CA ALA A 8 -9.39 10.39 0.76
C ALA A 8 -9.76 11.25 1.99
N PRO A 9 -10.93 11.91 2.03
CA PRO A 9 -11.19 13.06 2.92
C PRO A 9 -10.95 12.84 4.42
N ARG A 10 -10.91 11.58 4.84
CA ARG A 10 -10.69 11.15 6.22
C ARG A 10 -9.21 11.09 6.64
N TRP A 11 -8.27 11.03 5.70
CA TRP A 11 -6.83 10.95 6.00
C TRP A 11 -6.22 12.33 6.09
N ARG A 12 -5.52 12.56 7.19
CA ARG A 12 -4.74 13.76 7.40
C ARG A 12 -3.28 13.40 7.42
N HIS A 13 -2.49 14.12 6.64
CA HIS A 13 -1.04 14.10 6.77
C HIS A 13 -0.68 14.80 8.09
N VAL A 14 -0.04 14.07 9.00
CA VAL A 14 0.23 14.55 10.37
C VAL A 14 1.64 15.13 10.47
N HIS A 15 2.64 14.38 9.99
CA HIS A 15 4.04 14.82 9.96
C HIS A 15 4.90 13.86 9.11
N ALA A 16 5.99 14.35 8.51
CA ALA A 16 6.98 13.56 7.77
C ALA A 16 6.32 12.59 6.77
N ASP A 17 6.42 11.29 7.02
CA ASP A 17 5.87 10.20 6.22
C ASP A 17 4.66 9.52 6.92
N TRP A 18 3.91 10.25 7.75
CA TRP A 18 2.79 9.71 8.54
C TRP A 18 1.44 10.31 8.17
N TRP A 19 0.45 9.43 7.98
CA TRP A 19 -0.96 9.75 7.80
C TRP A 19 -1.79 9.11 8.91
N ARG A 20 -2.80 9.86 9.39
CA ARG A 20 -3.74 9.39 10.42
C ARG A 20 -5.17 9.69 10.01
N ASP A 21 -6.08 8.77 10.29
CA ASP A 21 -7.51 8.99 10.11
C ASP A 21 -8.23 9.38 11.42
N ASN A 22 -9.51 9.70 11.32
CA ASN A 22 -10.34 10.07 12.48
C ASN A 22 -10.69 8.88 13.39
N ARG A 23 -10.36 7.65 13.00
CA ARG A 23 -10.54 6.42 13.81
C ARG A 23 -9.28 6.08 14.59
N GLY A 24 -8.19 6.80 14.38
CA GLY A 24 -6.89 6.56 15.02
C GLY A 24 -6.04 5.50 14.31
N ASN A 25 -6.38 5.16 13.05
CA ASN A 25 -5.52 4.33 12.22
C ASN A 25 -4.39 5.18 11.64
N ASP A 26 -3.22 4.56 11.52
CA ASP A 26 -1.99 5.18 11.05
C ASP A 26 -1.46 4.47 9.80
N ILE A 27 -0.89 5.26 8.90
CA ILE A 27 -0.06 4.80 7.79
C ILE A 27 1.29 5.51 7.90
N HIS A 28 2.37 4.75 7.85
CA HIS A 28 3.74 5.26 7.84
C HIS A 28 4.46 4.80 6.57
N ARG A 29 4.99 5.74 5.79
CA ARG A 29 5.84 5.44 4.65
C ARG A 29 7.28 5.22 5.11
N VAL A 30 7.87 4.11 4.66
CA VAL A 30 9.24 3.70 4.94
C VAL A 30 9.93 3.46 3.61
N GLU A 31 11.11 4.04 3.42
CA GLU A 31 11.97 3.74 2.27
C GLU A 31 12.94 2.62 2.64
N ILE A 32 12.95 1.54 1.87
CA ILE A 32 13.87 0.40 2.02
C ILE A 32 14.40 0.05 0.64
N ASP A 33 15.73 0.06 0.46
CA ASP A 33 16.38 -0.33 -0.80
C ASP A 33 15.77 0.36 -2.05
N ASP A 34 15.57 1.67 -1.98
CA ASP A 34 14.93 2.52 -3.01
C ASP A 34 13.43 2.23 -3.28
N ASP A 35 12.83 1.27 -2.56
CA ASP A 35 11.40 1.00 -2.59
C ASP A 35 10.67 1.73 -1.45
N ALA A 36 9.54 2.36 -1.78
CA ALA A 36 8.63 2.92 -0.78
C ALA A 36 7.61 1.87 -0.33
N LEU A 37 7.62 1.55 0.96
CA LEU A 37 6.62 0.72 1.64
C LEU A 37 5.74 1.57 2.55
N TYR A 38 4.51 1.13 2.77
CA TYR A 38 3.53 1.80 3.62
C TYR A 38 3.05 0.84 4.70
N HIS A 39 3.52 1.03 5.92
CA HIS A 39 3.11 0.26 7.08
C HIS A 39 1.79 0.80 7.63
N CYS A 40 0.79 -0.06 7.77
CA CYS A 40 -0.51 0.27 8.32
C CYS A 40 -0.59 -0.19 9.78
N HIS A 41 -1.10 0.66 10.66
CA HIS A 41 -1.37 0.34 12.06
C HIS A 41 -2.82 0.71 12.39
N LEU A 42 -3.65 -0.29 12.68
CA LEU A 42 -5.06 -0.08 13.01
C LEU A 42 -5.22 0.18 14.51
N ALA A 43 -6.08 1.14 14.84
CA ALA A 43 -6.42 1.47 16.22
C ALA A 43 -6.92 0.21 16.97
N GLY A 44 -6.39 0.00 18.18
CA GLY A 44 -6.73 -1.15 19.03
C GLY A 44 -6.00 -2.45 18.70
N SER A 45 -5.16 -2.48 17.66
CA SER A 45 -4.27 -3.61 17.41
C SER A 45 -3.15 -3.69 18.43
N ARG A 46 -2.74 -4.92 18.76
CA ARG A 46 -1.53 -5.20 19.55
C ARG A 46 -0.31 -5.48 18.68
N LEU A 47 -0.52 -5.65 17.37
CA LEU A 47 0.57 -5.87 16.43
C LEU A 47 1.22 -4.52 16.11
N PRO A 48 2.57 -4.48 16.00
CA PRO A 48 3.27 -3.26 15.63
C PRO A 48 2.89 -2.80 14.22
N TRP A 49 2.63 -3.72 13.29
CA TRP A 49 2.20 -3.43 11.91
C TRP A 49 1.13 -4.44 11.47
N ASN A 50 -0.04 -3.96 11.07
CA ASN A 50 -1.16 -4.81 10.69
C ASN A 50 -1.10 -5.22 9.23
N ALA A 51 -0.53 -4.39 8.38
CA ALA A 51 -0.35 -4.66 6.97
C ALA A 51 0.77 -3.78 6.38
N VAL A 52 1.24 -4.17 5.20
CA VAL A 52 2.22 -3.43 4.39
C VAL A 52 1.65 -3.29 2.98
N ALA A 53 1.79 -2.10 2.41
CA ALA A 53 1.39 -1.77 1.05
C ALA A 53 2.55 -1.12 0.28
N ARG A 54 2.46 -1.11 -1.05
CA ARG A 54 3.46 -0.50 -1.95
C ARG A 54 3.08 0.92 -2.40
N SER A 55 1.86 1.34 -2.10
CA SER A 55 1.38 2.70 -2.37
C SER A 55 0.52 3.22 -1.24
N LEU A 56 0.40 4.55 -1.15
CA LEU A 56 -0.45 5.20 -0.17
C LEU A 56 -1.93 4.83 -0.38
N ASP A 57 -2.40 4.78 -1.63
CA ASP A 57 -3.78 4.44 -1.96
C ASP A 57 -4.11 2.99 -1.57
N GLU A 58 -3.19 2.05 -1.80
CA GLU A 58 -3.33 0.66 -1.36
C GLU A 58 -3.36 0.57 0.17
N ALA A 59 -2.51 1.32 0.87
CA ALA A 59 -2.51 1.38 2.34
C ALA A 59 -3.86 1.89 2.88
N MET A 60 -4.43 2.91 2.25
CA MET A 60 -5.74 3.46 2.63
C MET A 60 -6.88 2.46 2.42
N ALA A 61 -6.84 1.71 1.31
CA ALA A 61 -7.80 0.67 0.99
C ALA A 61 -7.73 -0.49 2.00
N VAL A 62 -6.52 -0.95 2.34
CA VAL A 62 -6.31 -2.01 3.34
C VAL A 62 -6.88 -1.60 4.71
N VAL A 63 -6.70 -0.34 5.10
CA VAL A 63 -7.28 0.16 6.36
C VAL A 63 -8.81 0.27 6.29
N ASP A 64 -9.37 0.61 5.13
CA ASP A 64 -10.83 0.75 4.94
C ASP A 64 -11.56 -0.60 4.92
N GLU A 65 -11.01 -1.59 4.22
CA GLU A 65 -11.62 -2.90 4.07
C GLU A 65 -11.52 -3.74 5.36
N GLY A 66 -10.65 -3.35 6.30
CA GLY A 66 -10.38 -4.09 7.53
C GLY A 66 -9.69 -5.45 7.26
N PRO A 67 -9.42 -6.27 8.29
CA PRO A 67 -8.67 -7.52 8.15
C PRO A 67 -9.34 -8.61 7.28
N ASN A 68 -10.48 -8.32 6.64
CA ASN A 68 -11.20 -9.21 5.73
C ASN A 68 -11.01 -8.86 4.23
N ALA A 69 -10.17 -7.87 3.91
CA ALA A 69 -9.75 -7.63 2.54
C ALA A 69 -9.04 -8.87 1.97
N PRO A 70 -9.48 -9.43 0.81
CA PRO A 70 -8.72 -10.47 0.15
C PRO A 70 -7.32 -9.92 -0.16
N ALA A 71 -6.28 -10.58 0.34
CA ALA A 71 -4.89 -10.23 0.09
C ALA A 71 -4.69 -9.89 -1.41
N PRO A 72 -3.94 -8.82 -1.74
CA PRO A 72 -3.70 -8.48 -3.13
C PRO A 72 -3.07 -9.69 -3.80
N ARG A 73 -3.82 -10.30 -4.71
CA ARG A 73 -3.29 -11.35 -5.57
C ARG A 73 -2.15 -10.70 -6.32
N HIS A 74 -0.91 -11.07 -5.98
CA HIS A 74 0.21 -10.93 -6.89
C HIS A 74 -0.24 -11.56 -8.20
N THR A 75 -0.65 -10.74 -9.16
CA THR A 75 -0.72 -11.20 -10.53
C THR A 75 0.72 -11.49 -10.88
N SER A 76 1.09 -12.77 -10.82
CA SER A 76 2.22 -13.28 -11.57
C SER A 76 2.09 -12.68 -12.95
N ARG A 77 2.96 -11.72 -13.23
CA ARG A 77 3.23 -11.19 -14.55
C ARG A 77 3.57 -12.40 -15.41
N GLU A 78 2.57 -12.97 -16.08
CA GLU A 78 2.79 -13.87 -17.21
C GLU A 78 3.57 -13.03 -18.22
N LYS A 79 4.89 -13.26 -18.29
CA LYS A 79 5.68 -12.76 -19.41
C LYS A 79 5.07 -13.39 -20.66
N PRO A 80 4.64 -12.62 -21.67
CA PRO A 80 4.36 -13.21 -22.97
C PRO A 80 5.70 -13.72 -23.50
N GLY A 81 5.84 -15.05 -23.58
CA GLY A 81 7.00 -15.69 -24.18
C GLY A 81 7.11 -15.30 -25.64
N THR A 82 8.04 -14.40 -25.95
CA THR A 82 8.52 -14.19 -27.31
C THR A 82 9.43 -15.37 -27.65
N GLY A 83 8.86 -16.39 -28.29
CA GLY A 83 9.59 -17.54 -28.82
C GLY A 83 9.33 -17.63 -30.32
N THR A 84 10.11 -16.87 -31.08
CA THR A 84 10.43 -17.21 -32.46
C THR A 84 11.10 -18.58 -32.48
N ASP A 85 10.68 -19.49 -33.34
CA ASP A 85 11.65 -20.35 -34.02
C ASP A 85 11.20 -20.73 -35.42
N HIS A 86 12.17 -20.56 -36.32
CA HIS A 86 12.19 -20.85 -37.73
C HIS A 86 12.66 -22.30 -37.95
N VAL A 87 12.17 -22.92 -39.03
CA VAL A 87 12.88 -23.86 -39.93
C VAL A 87 13.56 -25.09 -39.31
N VAL A 88 13.07 -26.29 -39.64
CA VAL A 88 13.69 -27.26 -40.58
C VAL A 88 12.60 -28.09 -41.23
#